data_AF-A0A5C8JC87-F1
#
_entry.id   AF-A0A5C8JC87-F1
#
_cell.length_a   1.000
_cell.length_b   1.000
_cell.length_c   1.000
_cell.angle_alpha   90.00
_cell.angle_beta   90.00
_cell.angle_gamma   90.00
#
_symmetry.space_group_name_H-M   'P 1'
#
loop_
_entity.id
_entity.type
_entity.pdbx_description
1 polymer ?
#
loop_
_entity_poly.entity_id
_entity_poly.type
_entity_poly.pdbx_seq_one_letter_code
_entity_poly.pdbx_strand_id
1 'polypeptide(L)'
;MSDGLAQSVLSFVDEELILNRGNVNAAARSNLVAFAVDAAGFDVRPVERALVAVGERLGAWFVDAVGPVTFYAWYDEQPGQLRCSVASVEPDDLPFGGRFRCVDDPAPVLALMAADVHPGVVPWADLREVSAEEVAGPDEQVEYSFPVFAVKLTR
;
A
#
# COMPACT_ATOMS: atom_id res chain seq x y z
N MET A 1 -1.89 -10.88 21.82
CA MET A 1 -1.39 -11.09 20.44
C MET A 1 -1.48 -9.75 19.74
N SER A 2 -0.51 -9.42 18.89
CA SER A 2 0.00 -8.06 18.62
C SER A 2 -1.07 -7.06 18.12
N ASP A 3 -1.66 -6.28 19.04
CA ASP A 3 -2.36 -5.02 18.74
C ASP A 3 -1.40 -3.93 18.23
N GLY A 4 -0.09 -4.20 18.25
CA GLY A 4 0.95 -3.23 17.90
C GLY A 4 0.84 -2.74 16.46
N LEU A 5 0.66 -3.66 15.49
CA LEU A 5 0.55 -3.26 14.09
C LEU A 5 -0.72 -2.45 13.82
N ALA A 6 -1.86 -2.84 14.40
CA ALA A 6 -3.10 -2.08 14.26
C ALA A 6 -2.95 -0.66 14.84
N GLN A 7 -2.26 -0.54 15.98
CA GLN A 7 -1.96 0.77 16.58
C GLN A 7 -0.99 1.60 15.73
N SER A 8 0.02 0.99 15.11
CA SER A 8 0.92 1.67 14.18
C SER A 8 0.19 2.13 12.92
N VAL A 9 -0.70 1.30 12.36
CA VAL A 9 -1.53 1.72 11.23
C VAL A 9 -2.41 2.91 11.62
N LEU A 10 -3.02 2.89 12.81
CA LEU A 10 -3.81 4.01 13.31
C LEU A 10 -3.01 5.30 13.46
N SER A 11 -1.71 5.25 13.76
CA SER A 11 -0.88 6.47 13.86
C SER A 11 -0.58 7.12 12.51
N PHE A 12 -0.93 6.48 11.38
CA PHE A 12 -0.77 7.08 10.06
C PHE A 12 -1.51 8.42 9.92
N VAL A 13 -2.64 8.60 10.63
CA VAL A 13 -3.35 9.88 10.59
C VAL A 13 -2.57 11.00 11.26
N ASP A 14 -1.60 10.69 12.12
CA ASP A 14 -0.80 11.72 12.80
C ASP A 14 0.36 12.24 11.93
N GLU A 15 0.56 11.66 10.74
CA GLU A 15 1.61 12.04 9.79
C GLU A 15 1.31 13.39 9.12
N GLU A 16 2.36 14.17 8.87
CA GLU A 16 2.26 15.42 8.14
C GLU A 16 2.15 15.14 6.63
N LEU A 17 0.91 15.04 6.13
CA LEU A 17 0.63 14.71 4.74
C LEU A 17 0.82 15.91 3.81
N ILE A 18 1.58 15.70 2.73
CA ILE A 18 1.83 16.69 1.68
C ILE A 18 0.95 16.40 0.47
N LEU A 19 0.13 17.37 0.06
CA LEU A 19 -0.59 17.31 -1.21
C LEU A 19 0.08 18.23 -2.24
N ASN A 20 0.65 17.65 -3.30
CA ASN A 20 1.24 18.40 -4.40
C ASN A 20 0.84 17.81 -5.75
N ARG A 21 -0.08 18.47 -6.44
CA ARG A 21 -0.55 18.03 -7.77
C ARG A 21 0.42 18.33 -8.90
N GLY A 22 1.28 19.32 -8.73
CA GLY A 22 2.34 19.60 -9.70
C GLY A 22 3.40 18.50 -9.71
N ASN A 23 3.49 17.70 -8.64
CA ASN A 23 4.40 16.56 -8.54
C ASN A 23 3.83 15.47 -7.62
N VAL A 24 2.80 14.78 -8.10
CA VAL A 24 2.10 13.71 -7.35
C VAL A 24 3.07 12.63 -6.90
N ASN A 25 4.01 12.24 -7.77
CA ASN A 25 5.01 11.22 -7.47
C ASN A 25 5.86 11.57 -6.25
N ALA A 26 6.37 12.81 -6.18
CA ALA A 26 7.15 13.24 -5.03
C ALA A 26 6.30 13.30 -3.75
N ALA A 27 5.07 13.82 -3.83
CA ALA A 27 4.15 13.87 -2.69
C ALA A 27 3.79 12.47 -2.15
N ALA A 28 3.39 11.55 -3.04
CA ALA A 28 3.04 10.18 -2.64
C ALA A 28 4.22 9.45 -1.99
N ARG A 29 5.44 9.69 -2.46
CA ARG A 29 6.67 9.15 -1.85
C ARG A 29 6.96 9.78 -0.48
N SER A 30 6.71 11.07 -0.29
CA SER A 30 6.86 11.72 1.02
C SER A 30 5.81 11.25 2.02
N ASN A 31 4.60 10.95 1.56
CA ASN A 31 3.51 10.43 2.40
C ASN A 31 3.58 8.92 2.65
N LEU A 32 4.61 8.24 2.14
CA LEU A 32 4.74 6.80 2.23
C LEU A 32 5.19 6.40 3.64
N VAL A 33 4.36 5.62 4.33
CA VAL A 33 4.72 4.96 5.58
C VAL A 33 4.71 3.45 5.38
N ALA A 34 5.73 2.79 5.91
CA ALA A 34 5.88 1.35 5.85
C ALA A 34 5.81 0.75 7.26
N PHE A 35 4.95 -0.25 7.43
CA PHE A 35 4.76 -0.99 8.66
C PHE A 35 5.29 -2.42 8.47
N ALA A 36 6.33 -2.75 9.22
CA ALA A 36 6.86 -4.11 9.27
C ALA A 36 6.02 -4.99 10.18
N VAL A 37 5.93 -6.26 9.85
CA VAL A 37 5.36 -7.30 10.72
C VAL A 37 6.45 -7.78 11.67
N ASP A 38 6.11 -7.91 12.95
CA ASP A 38 7.01 -8.53 13.91
C ASP A 38 7.07 -10.06 13.69
N ALA A 39 8.12 -10.71 14.17
CA ALA A 39 8.25 -12.17 14.03
C ALA A 39 7.16 -12.97 14.76
N ALA A 40 6.37 -12.34 15.64
CA ALA A 40 5.24 -12.97 16.32
C ALA A 40 3.94 -12.92 15.50
N GLY A 41 3.95 -12.25 14.35
CA GLY A 41 2.81 -12.08 13.46
C GLY A 41 1.82 -11.01 13.95
N PHE A 42 0.72 -10.87 13.23
CA PHE A 42 -0.32 -9.89 13.54
C PHE A 42 -1.72 -10.53 13.50
N ASP A 43 -2.68 -9.90 14.16
CA ASP A 43 -4.08 -10.25 14.01
C ASP A 43 -4.68 -9.44 12.84
N VAL A 44 -5.24 -10.15 11.86
CA VAL A 44 -5.85 -9.56 10.67
C VAL A 44 -7.00 -8.64 11.03
N ARG A 45 -7.87 -9.02 11.97
CA ARG A 45 -9.12 -8.26 12.24
C ARG A 45 -8.88 -6.88 12.86
N PRO A 46 -7.98 -6.70 13.86
CA PRO A 46 -7.59 -5.38 14.33
C PRO A 46 -6.97 -4.50 13.23
N VAL A 47 -6.11 -5.05 12.38
CA VAL A 47 -5.45 -4.28 11.31
C VAL A 47 -6.45 -3.87 10.21
N GLU A 48 -7.37 -4.76 9.84
CA GLU A 48 -8.47 -4.49 8.91
C GLU A 48 -9.30 -3.29 9.39
N ARG A 49 -9.73 -3.30 10.66
CA ARG A 49 -10.46 -2.18 11.27
C ARG A 49 -9.63 -0.90 11.34
N ALA A 50 -8.34 -1.00 11.60
CA ALA A 50 -7.45 0.16 11.63
C ALA A 50 -7.36 0.84 10.26
N LEU A 51 -7.20 0.08 9.18
CA LEU A 51 -7.15 0.61 7.82
C LEU A 51 -8.45 1.33 7.42
N VAL A 52 -9.60 0.73 7.74
CA VAL A 52 -10.91 1.37 7.50
C VAL A 52 -11.03 2.67 8.30
N ALA A 53 -10.68 2.63 9.60
CA ALA A 53 -10.75 3.81 10.46
C ALA A 53 -9.81 4.95 10.02
N VAL A 54 -8.63 4.63 9.48
CA VAL A 54 -7.73 5.62 8.87
C VAL A 54 -8.40 6.28 7.67
N GLY A 55 -8.95 5.49 6.73
CA GLY A 55 -9.66 6.02 5.56
C GLY A 55 -10.82 6.94 5.93
N GLU A 56 -11.64 6.55 6.92
CA GLU A 56 -12.75 7.38 7.43
C GLU A 56 -12.27 8.71 8.04
N ARG A 57 -11.22 8.66 8.87
CA ARG A 57 -10.65 9.87 9.52
C ARG A 57 -10.05 10.82 8.50
N LEU A 58 -9.26 10.31 7.56
CA LEU A 58 -8.69 11.12 6.49
C LEU A 58 -9.79 11.68 5.57
N GLY A 59 -10.86 10.92 5.32
CA GLY A 59 -12.01 11.38 4.55
C GLY A 59 -12.69 12.59 5.20
N ALA A 60 -12.79 12.61 6.53
CA ALA A 60 -13.28 13.77 7.25
C ALA A 60 -12.35 15.00 7.13
N TRP A 61 -11.04 14.80 7.00
CA TRP A 61 -10.05 15.89 6.88
C TRP A 61 -9.96 16.47 5.47
N PHE A 62 -10.11 15.63 4.45
CA PHE A 62 -9.95 16.02 3.05
C PHE A 62 -11.28 16.22 2.30
N VAL A 63 -12.42 16.23 3.00
CA VAL A 63 -13.75 16.39 2.39
C VAL A 63 -13.88 17.64 1.51
N ASP A 64 -13.22 18.73 1.91
CA ASP A 64 -13.23 20.02 1.20
C ASP A 64 -11.97 20.25 0.34
N ALA A 65 -11.12 19.22 0.18
CA ALA A 65 -9.95 19.32 -0.70
C ALA A 65 -10.40 19.49 -2.16
N VAL A 66 -9.72 20.36 -2.90
CA VAL A 66 -10.18 20.84 -4.21
C VAL A 66 -9.95 19.82 -5.31
N GLY A 67 -10.61 18.66 -5.39
CA GLY A 67 -10.32 17.61 -6.40
C GLY A 67 -9.60 16.41 -5.80
N PRO A 68 -9.30 15.34 -6.57
CA PRO A 68 -9.17 14.01 -6.02
C PRO A 68 -8.01 13.88 -5.02
N VAL A 69 -8.31 13.20 -3.93
CA VAL A 69 -7.35 12.75 -2.91
C VAL A 69 -7.76 11.35 -2.53
N THR A 70 -6.81 10.43 -2.54
CA THR A 70 -7.05 9.01 -2.27
C THR A 70 -6.03 8.49 -1.26
N PHE A 71 -6.51 7.75 -0.28
CA PHE A 71 -5.71 6.95 0.63
C PHE A 71 -5.52 5.55 0.06
N TYR A 72 -4.31 5.02 0.19
CA TYR A 72 -3.93 3.72 -0.33
C TYR A 72 -3.27 2.89 0.75
N ALA A 73 -3.59 1.59 0.79
CA ALA A 73 -2.83 0.60 1.52
C ALA A 73 -2.61 -0.67 0.70
N TRP A 74 -1.39 -1.20 0.72
CA TRP A 74 -1.04 -2.43 -0.02
C TRP A 74 0.06 -3.19 0.71
N TYR A 75 0.13 -4.49 0.43
CA TYR A 75 1.23 -5.32 0.90
C TYR A 75 2.33 -5.31 -0.15
N ASP A 76 3.53 -4.95 0.27
CA ASP A 76 4.73 -5.05 -0.55
C ASP A 76 5.51 -6.31 -0.14
N GLU A 77 5.41 -7.34 -0.98
CA GLU A 77 6.02 -8.66 -0.77
C GLU A 77 7.56 -8.58 -0.78
N GLN A 78 8.16 -7.62 -1.50
CA GLN A 78 9.61 -7.52 -1.63
C GLN A 78 10.31 -7.21 -0.29
N PRO A 79 9.89 -6.18 0.48
CA PRO A 79 10.37 -5.95 1.83
C PRO A 79 9.49 -6.61 2.90
N GLY A 80 8.36 -7.24 2.53
CA GLY A 80 7.43 -7.87 3.46
C GLY A 80 6.69 -6.86 4.37
N GLN A 81 6.25 -5.73 3.82
CA GLN A 81 5.71 -4.60 4.59
C GLN A 81 4.31 -4.21 4.13
N LEU A 82 3.45 -3.85 5.08
CA LEU A 82 2.23 -3.10 4.76
C LEU A 82 2.62 -1.63 4.53
N ARG A 83 2.24 -1.09 3.37
CA ARG A 83 2.52 0.30 3.01
C ARG A 83 1.23 1.09 2.95
N CYS A 84 1.30 2.32 3.44
CA CYS A 84 0.23 3.30 3.39
C CYS A 84 0.74 4.58 2.71
N SER A 85 -0.11 5.23 1.90
CA SER A 85 0.20 6.53 1.32
C SER A 85 -1.08 7.31 0.98
N VAL A 86 -0.94 8.62 0.79
CA VAL A 86 -2.00 9.50 0.27
C VAL A 86 -1.47 10.22 -0.97
N ALA A 87 -2.29 10.26 -2.03
CA ALA A 87 -1.94 10.96 -3.26
C ALA A 87 -3.13 11.76 -3.80
N SER A 88 -2.83 12.88 -4.48
CA SER A 88 -3.83 13.77 -5.09
C SER A 88 -4.29 13.30 -6.47
N VAL A 89 -4.77 12.07 -6.57
CA VAL A 89 -5.21 11.40 -7.81
C VAL A 89 -6.42 10.51 -7.54
N GLU A 90 -7.14 10.12 -8.59
CA GLU A 90 -8.21 9.11 -8.49
C GLU A 90 -7.62 7.73 -8.12
N PRO A 91 -8.42 6.81 -7.55
CA PRO A 91 -7.94 5.49 -7.10
C PRO A 91 -7.13 4.70 -8.13
N ASP A 92 -7.57 4.70 -9.39
CA ASP A 92 -6.92 3.94 -10.46
C ASP A 92 -5.69 4.64 -11.05
N ASP A 93 -5.42 5.89 -10.64
CA ASP A 93 -4.35 6.74 -11.16
C ASP A 93 -3.14 6.81 -10.20
N LEU A 94 -3.06 5.88 -9.23
CA LEU A 94 -1.92 5.80 -8.34
C LEU A 94 -0.63 5.65 -9.17
N PRO A 95 0.40 6.48 -8.94
CA PRO A 95 1.53 6.54 -9.85
C PRO A 95 2.55 5.44 -9.53
N PHE A 96 2.07 4.22 -9.31
CA PHE A 96 2.90 3.04 -9.28
C PHE A 96 3.32 2.66 -10.70
N GLY A 97 4.59 2.29 -10.86
CA GLY A 97 5.07 1.65 -12.09
C GLY A 97 4.64 0.19 -12.23
N GLY A 98 3.84 -0.34 -11.29
CA GLY A 98 3.36 -1.72 -11.27
C GLY A 98 1.86 -1.82 -11.58
N ARG A 99 1.42 -2.99 -12.03
CA ARG A 99 -0.01 -3.29 -12.23
C ARG A 99 -0.67 -3.56 -10.88
N PHE A 100 -1.80 -2.91 -10.61
CA PHE A 100 -2.57 -3.11 -9.39
C PHE A 100 -4.07 -3.09 -9.70
N ARG A 101 -4.85 -3.60 -8.74
CA ARG A 101 -6.32 -3.50 -8.75
C ARG A 101 -6.78 -2.85 -7.46
N CYS A 102 -7.63 -1.82 -7.58
CA CYS A 102 -8.27 -1.24 -6.41
C CYS A 102 -9.27 -2.22 -5.79
N VAL A 103 -9.29 -2.27 -4.47
CA VAL A 103 -10.28 -3.01 -3.68
C VAL A 103 -10.86 -2.08 -2.61
N ASP A 104 -12.16 -2.20 -2.36
CA ASP A 104 -12.87 -1.39 -1.35
C ASP A 104 -12.82 -2.00 0.07
N ASP A 105 -12.33 -3.23 0.18
CA ASP A 105 -12.14 -3.96 1.44
C ASP A 105 -10.64 -4.25 1.61
N PRO A 106 -10.01 -3.96 2.77
CA PRO A 106 -8.61 -4.29 3.00
C PRO A 106 -8.33 -5.80 3.14
N ALA A 107 -9.34 -6.66 3.29
CA ALA A 107 -9.13 -8.10 3.48
C ALA A 107 -8.23 -8.79 2.43
N PRO A 108 -8.32 -8.52 1.12
CA PRO A 108 -7.43 -9.12 0.12
C PRO A 108 -5.96 -8.70 0.28
N VAL A 109 -5.71 -7.47 0.75
CA VAL A 109 -4.35 -6.98 1.04
C VAL A 109 -3.78 -7.74 2.23
N LEU A 110 -4.57 -7.85 3.31
CA LEU A 110 -4.14 -8.52 4.54
C LEU A 110 -4.04 -10.04 4.38
N ALA A 111 -4.81 -10.64 3.47
CA ALA A 111 -4.69 -12.05 3.13
C ALA A 111 -3.34 -12.38 2.49
N LEU A 112 -2.82 -11.53 1.60
CA LEU A 112 -1.47 -11.70 1.04
C LEU A 112 -0.41 -11.58 2.13
N MET A 113 -0.52 -10.53 2.94
CA MET A 113 0.39 -10.27 4.05
C MET A 113 0.42 -11.40 5.09
N ALA A 114 -0.72 -12.02 5.37
CA ALA A 114 -0.82 -13.16 6.30
C ALA A 114 -0.35 -14.49 5.68
N ALA A 115 -0.38 -14.61 4.34
CA ALA A 115 0.10 -15.78 3.63
C ALA A 115 1.63 -15.76 3.43
N ASP A 116 2.28 -14.61 3.55
CA ASP A 116 3.73 -14.51 3.46
C ASP A 116 4.41 -15.06 4.73
N VAL A 117 4.96 -16.27 4.58
CA VAL A 117 5.69 -16.98 5.64
C VAL A 117 7.13 -16.49 5.80
N HIS A 118 7.65 -15.76 4.82
CA HIS A 118 9.01 -15.23 4.80
C HIS A 118 9.06 -13.75 4.37
N PRO A 119 8.41 -12.84 5.13
CA PRO A 119 8.36 -11.42 4.77
C PRO A 119 9.75 -10.83 4.53
N GLY A 120 9.95 -10.22 3.36
CA GLY A 120 11.21 -9.57 3.01
C GLY A 120 12.31 -10.51 2.52
N VAL A 121 11.98 -11.78 2.25
CA VAL A 121 12.93 -12.78 1.72
C VAL A 121 12.43 -13.29 0.38
N VAL A 122 13.23 -13.08 -0.66
CA VAL A 122 13.04 -13.74 -1.95
C VAL A 122 13.87 -15.03 -1.96
N PRO A 123 13.26 -16.23 -2.08
CA PRO A 123 14.01 -17.46 -2.16
C PRO A 123 14.97 -17.45 -3.35
N TRP A 124 16.21 -17.90 -3.14
CA TRP A 124 17.19 -17.98 -4.23
C TRP A 124 16.71 -18.82 -5.41
N ALA A 125 15.88 -19.83 -5.14
CA ALA A 125 15.29 -20.70 -6.17
C ALA A 125 14.29 -19.97 -7.09
N ASP A 126 13.74 -18.84 -6.65
CA ASP A 126 12.79 -18.04 -7.43
C ASP A 126 13.49 -16.95 -8.25
N LEU A 127 14.81 -16.77 -8.06
CA LEU A 127 15.62 -15.87 -8.84
C LEU A 127 16.11 -16.57 -10.11
N ARG A 128 16.05 -15.86 -11.24
CA ARG A 128 16.72 -16.26 -12.48
C ARG A 128 17.86 -15.31 -12.79
N GLU A 129 18.96 -15.85 -13.29
CA GLU A 129 20.01 -15.02 -13.87
C GLU A 129 19.50 -14.38 -15.15
N VAL A 130 19.72 -13.07 -15.29
CA VAL A 130 19.44 -12.29 -16.51
C VAL A 130 20.76 -11.88 -17.12
N SER A 131 20.89 -12.03 -18.44
CA SER A 131 22.06 -11.52 -19.17
C SER A 131 21.99 -10.00 -19.33
N ALA A 132 23.14 -9.32 -19.44
CA ALA A 132 23.17 -7.86 -19.56
C ALA A 132 22.53 -7.36 -20.87
N GLU A 133 22.46 -8.22 -21.89
CA GLU A 133 21.78 -7.93 -23.16
C GLU A 133 20.28 -8.30 -23.14
N GLU A 134 19.79 -8.90 -22.05
CA GLU A 134 18.40 -9.32 -21.91
C GLU A 134 17.52 -8.10 -21.63
N VAL A 135 16.90 -7.59 -22.69
CA VAL A 135 15.81 -6.62 -22.56
C VAL A 135 14.56 -7.43 -22.24
N ALA A 136 13.98 -7.22 -21.04
CA ALA A 136 12.71 -7.82 -20.67
C ALA A 136 11.70 -7.58 -21.80
N GLY A 137 11.20 -8.67 -22.41
CA GLY A 137 10.19 -8.59 -23.44
C GLY A 137 8.91 -7.95 -22.87
N PRO A 138 8.12 -7.23 -23.69
CA PRO A 138 6.88 -6.60 -23.21
C PRO A 138 5.90 -7.60 -22.57
N ASP A 139 6.00 -8.89 -22.91
CA ASP A 139 5.15 -9.99 -22.43
C ASP A 139 5.73 -10.76 -21.23
N GLU A 140 6.97 -10.48 -20.79
CA GLU A 140 7.57 -11.12 -19.61
C GLU A 140 7.23 -10.38 -18.30
N GLN A 141 6.41 -9.33 -18.41
CA GLN A 141 5.80 -8.69 -17.26
C GLN A 141 4.72 -9.64 -16.73
N VAL A 142 5.06 -10.37 -15.66
CA VAL A 142 4.12 -11.19 -14.91
C VAL A 142 2.79 -10.43 -14.80
N GLU A 143 1.69 -11.06 -15.19
CA GLU A 143 0.32 -10.55 -15.14
C GLU A 143 -0.18 -10.38 -13.68
N TYR A 144 0.74 -10.16 -12.75
CA TYR A 144 0.46 -10.00 -11.34
C TYR A 144 -0.03 -8.59 -11.07
N SER A 145 -1.34 -8.49 -10.89
CA SER A 145 -1.99 -7.27 -10.40
C SER A 145 -2.25 -7.44 -8.91
N PHE A 146 -1.45 -6.81 -8.05
CA PHE A 146 -1.65 -6.90 -6.60
C PHE A 146 -2.85 -6.05 -6.14
N PRO A 147 -3.57 -6.45 -5.07
CA PRO A 147 -4.65 -5.64 -4.51
C PRO A 147 -4.10 -4.41 -3.80
N VAL A 148 -4.77 -3.28 -4.01
CA VAL A 148 -4.54 -2.03 -3.29
C VAL A 148 -5.86 -1.59 -2.69
N PHE A 149 -5.92 -1.54 -1.36
CA PHE A 149 -7.05 -0.93 -0.67
C PHE A 149 -7.01 0.57 -0.96
N ALA A 150 -8.03 1.09 -1.63
CA ALA A 150 -8.06 2.49 -2.06
C ALA A 150 -9.35 3.16 -1.60
N VAL A 151 -9.21 4.29 -0.91
CA VAL A 151 -10.35 5.06 -0.38
C VAL A 151 -10.26 6.48 -0.91
N LYS A 152 -11.22 6.86 -1.76
CA LYS A 152 -11.37 8.24 -2.19
C LYS A 152 -11.79 9.10 -0.99
N LEU A 153 -10.99 10.09 -0.66
CA LEU A 153 -11.15 10.96 0.52
C LEU A 153 -11.94 12.24 0.22
N THR A 154 -12.30 12.43 -1.04
CA THR A 154 -13.00 13.61 -1.57
C THR A 154 -14.36 13.17 -2.11
N ARG A 155 -15.33 14.08 -2.10
CA ARG A 155 -16.68 13.81 -2.61
C ARG A 155 -16.74 13.76 -4.13
#